data_AF-A0A077XWD3-F1
#
_entry.id   AF-A0A077XWD3-F1
#
_cell.length_a   1.000
_cell.length_b   1.000
_cell.length_c   1.000
_cell.angle_alpha   90.00
_cell.angle_beta   90.00
_cell.angle_gamma   90.00
#
_symmetry.space_group_name_H-M   'P 1'
#
loop_
_entity.id
_entity.type
_entity.pdbx_description
1 polymer ?
#
loop_
_entity_poly.entity_id
_entity_poly.type
_entity_poly.pdbx_seq_one_letter_code
_entity_poly.pdbx_strand_id
1 'polypeptide(L)'
;MNEEKIIENLKNAVVLNNYGIFWHLFQQRANFHFFKHLVQDPERTHIEFSKGKVDWSDRYTVEPFLNEDGFKFFDVIIGVTINASLEEHDRRGMFSGSKPYSVSLYLRASVQEEGWASEKNMSLLNQEQKILLDYQQNYAREQLQIGVKTIAETNYHGKEAFDFFTAIWKNVDPMEEVIVRDTSLHYFHELTESHRNVYYSACSANIWGRYITHYSDNWYNFQGRKLYPHQPSYIDGKFFFYLEVCIEELYTFYERLAYLAYIFLAPKNLKPFALSYNRLFDKQVINGLIKQYPELSDNPHLQYFRNRLKNQHQQLSDYRHPLVHYKSSGTEIRGSYNVFKSTKWLDNVEDEEALQKLHYQIDKILEFTNTEMSACHKSFEQLVLLCESLPYKGRLYKEPD
;
A
#
# COMPACT_ATOMS: atom_id res chain seq x y z
N MET A 1 -35.49 3.57 -2.38
CA MET A 1 -35.94 2.16 -2.27
C MET A 1 -35.54 1.62 -0.89
N ASN A 2 -36.32 0.75 -0.25
CA ASN A 2 -35.93 0.10 1.03
C ASN A 2 -34.73 -0.84 0.76
N GLU A 3 -33.72 -0.85 1.65
CA GLU A 3 -32.52 -1.70 1.56
C GLU A 3 -32.89 -3.18 1.39
N GLU A 4 -33.91 -3.64 2.11
CA GLU A 4 -34.42 -5.02 2.04
C GLU A 4 -34.83 -5.41 0.61
N LYS A 5 -35.45 -4.48 -0.12
CA LYS A 5 -35.89 -4.71 -1.50
C LYS A 5 -34.70 -4.76 -2.48
N ILE A 6 -33.63 -4.00 -2.22
CA ILE A 6 -32.38 -4.06 -3.00
C ILE A 6 -31.75 -5.45 -2.84
N ILE A 7 -31.64 -5.93 -1.60
CA ILE A 7 -31.08 -7.24 -1.29
C ILE A 7 -31.93 -8.36 -1.89
N GLU A 8 -33.26 -8.28 -1.79
CA GLU A 8 -34.17 -9.27 -2.37
C GLU A 8 -34.02 -9.35 -3.89
N ASN A 9 -33.93 -8.21 -4.56
CA ASN A 9 -33.72 -8.15 -6.01
C ASN A 9 -32.36 -8.77 -6.41
N LEU A 10 -31.29 -8.47 -5.68
CA LEU A 10 -29.97 -9.08 -5.90
C LEU A 10 -30.01 -10.61 -5.75
N LYS A 11 -30.62 -11.09 -4.66
CA LYS A 11 -30.81 -12.54 -4.41
C LYS A 11 -31.59 -13.19 -5.55
N ASN A 12 -32.69 -12.57 -5.98
CA ASN A 12 -33.50 -13.07 -7.09
C ASN A 12 -32.72 -13.11 -8.40
N ALA A 13 -31.92 -12.09 -8.72
CA ALA A 13 -31.09 -12.07 -9.93
C ALA A 13 -30.07 -13.22 -9.97
N VAL A 14 -29.50 -13.58 -8.82
CA VAL A 14 -28.55 -14.71 -8.70
C VAL A 14 -29.28 -16.06 -8.80
N VAL A 15 -30.44 -16.19 -8.17
CA VAL A 15 -31.23 -17.44 -8.16
C VAL A 15 -31.88 -17.71 -9.52
N LEU A 16 -32.43 -16.69 -10.19
CA LEU A 16 -33.10 -16.82 -11.50
C LEU A 16 -32.16 -17.35 -12.59
N ASN A 17 -30.86 -17.09 -12.46
CA ASN A 17 -29.83 -17.63 -13.36
C ASN A 17 -29.32 -19.01 -12.93
N ASN A 18 -30.05 -19.73 -12.06
CA ASN A 18 -29.66 -21.03 -11.50
C ASN A 18 -28.23 -20.99 -10.93
N TYR A 19 -27.87 -19.88 -10.27
CA TYR A 19 -26.53 -19.61 -9.74
C TYR A 19 -25.40 -19.51 -10.80
N GLY A 20 -25.75 -19.37 -12.08
CA GLY A 20 -24.79 -19.20 -13.18
C GLY A 20 -23.86 -17.99 -13.00
N ILE A 21 -24.30 -16.95 -12.29
CA ILE A 21 -23.44 -15.81 -11.93
C ILE A 21 -22.27 -16.26 -11.06
N PHE A 22 -22.51 -17.07 -10.02
CA PHE A 22 -21.42 -17.61 -9.20
C PHE A 22 -20.51 -18.50 -10.03
N TRP A 23 -21.08 -19.36 -10.89
CA TRP A 23 -20.28 -20.16 -11.81
C TRP A 23 -19.32 -19.29 -12.63
N HIS A 24 -19.83 -18.24 -13.29
CA HIS A 24 -19.01 -17.32 -14.06
C HIS A 24 -17.94 -16.64 -13.21
N LEU A 25 -18.29 -16.14 -12.02
CA LEU A 25 -17.34 -15.48 -11.11
C LEU A 25 -16.23 -16.45 -10.67
N PHE A 26 -16.54 -17.68 -10.28
CA PHE A 26 -15.52 -18.66 -9.87
C PHE A 26 -14.64 -19.17 -11.02
N GLN A 27 -15.12 -19.09 -12.27
CA GLN A 27 -14.30 -19.37 -13.45
C GLN A 27 -13.30 -18.24 -13.77
N GLN A 28 -13.46 -17.05 -13.17
CA GLN A 28 -12.47 -15.99 -13.31
C GLN A 28 -11.20 -16.32 -12.53
N ARG A 29 -10.04 -16.20 -13.18
CA ARG A 29 -8.72 -16.47 -12.58
C ARG A 29 -8.48 -15.75 -11.26
N ALA A 30 -9.03 -14.54 -11.10
CA ALA A 30 -8.92 -13.77 -9.85
C ALA A 30 -9.51 -14.51 -8.63
N ASN A 31 -10.50 -15.38 -8.84
CA ASN A 31 -11.26 -16.06 -7.79
C ASN A 31 -10.78 -17.49 -7.52
N PHE A 32 -9.75 -17.99 -8.21
CA PHE A 32 -9.24 -19.35 -7.99
C PHE A 32 -8.70 -19.58 -6.59
N HIS A 33 -8.27 -18.50 -5.91
CA HIS A 33 -7.76 -18.58 -4.55
C HIS A 33 -8.77 -19.18 -3.55
N PHE A 34 -10.09 -19.12 -3.82
CA PHE A 34 -11.12 -19.72 -2.97
C PHE A 34 -11.10 -21.26 -2.95
N PHE A 35 -10.68 -21.92 -4.04
CA PHE A 35 -10.77 -23.38 -4.16
C PHE A 35 -9.49 -24.08 -4.63
N LYS A 36 -8.46 -23.33 -5.05
CA LYS A 36 -7.20 -23.87 -5.61
C LYS A 36 -6.48 -24.89 -4.72
N HIS A 37 -6.69 -24.83 -3.40
CA HIS A 37 -6.05 -25.70 -2.44
C HIS A 37 -6.70 -27.10 -2.36
N LEU A 38 -7.85 -27.27 -3.01
CA LEU A 38 -8.64 -28.51 -3.00
C LEU A 38 -8.52 -29.32 -4.29
N VAL A 39 -7.95 -28.73 -5.34
CA VAL A 39 -7.95 -29.28 -6.72
C VAL A 39 -6.56 -29.22 -7.34
N GLN A 40 -6.32 -30.06 -8.35
CA GLN A 40 -5.03 -30.12 -9.03
C GLN A 40 -4.86 -29.01 -10.08
N ASP A 41 -5.90 -28.73 -10.86
CA ASP A 41 -5.89 -27.74 -11.94
C ASP A 41 -7.13 -26.84 -11.83
N PRO A 42 -7.00 -25.64 -11.22
CA PRO A 42 -8.12 -24.72 -11.05
C PRO A 42 -8.77 -24.27 -12.36
N GLU A 43 -8.00 -24.22 -13.47
CA GLU A 43 -8.52 -23.82 -14.79
C GLU A 43 -9.44 -24.88 -15.41
N ARG A 44 -9.30 -26.14 -14.98
CA ARG A 44 -10.14 -27.26 -15.42
C ARG A 44 -11.07 -27.77 -14.33
N THR A 45 -11.28 -26.96 -13.31
CA THR A 45 -12.22 -27.27 -12.24
C THR A 45 -13.51 -26.52 -12.48
N HIS A 46 -14.62 -27.24 -12.52
CA HIS A 46 -15.95 -26.65 -12.54
C HIS A 46 -16.59 -26.72 -11.15
N ILE A 47 -17.26 -25.63 -10.76
CA ILE A 47 -18.02 -25.61 -9.50
C ILE A 47 -19.47 -25.91 -9.85
N GLU A 48 -19.93 -27.10 -9.48
CA GLU A 48 -21.32 -27.47 -9.67
C GLU A 48 -22.16 -27.10 -8.45
N PHE A 49 -23.07 -26.15 -8.66
CA PHE A 49 -24.03 -25.70 -7.66
C PHE A 49 -25.20 -26.67 -7.62
N SER A 50 -25.18 -27.61 -6.67
CA SER A 50 -26.38 -28.41 -6.39
C SER A 50 -27.53 -27.47 -6.00
N LYS A 51 -28.71 -27.62 -6.62
CA LYS A 51 -29.89 -26.76 -6.39
C LYS A 51 -30.15 -26.59 -4.87
N GLY A 52 -29.98 -25.37 -4.37
CA GLY A 52 -30.43 -24.95 -3.04
C GLY A 52 -29.41 -24.98 -1.89
N LYS A 53 -28.18 -24.49 -2.07
CA LYS A 53 -27.21 -24.39 -0.96
C LYS A 53 -26.38 -23.11 -0.92
N VAL A 54 -27.02 -21.98 -1.25
CA VAL A 54 -26.44 -20.65 -1.04
C VAL A 54 -27.15 -20.02 0.16
N ASP A 55 -26.44 -19.94 1.28
CA ASP A 55 -26.94 -19.32 2.51
C ASP A 55 -26.48 -17.86 2.55
N TRP A 56 -27.45 -16.95 2.56
CA TRP A 56 -27.17 -15.51 2.60
C TRP A 56 -27.14 -15.03 4.04
N SER A 57 -26.15 -14.19 4.36
CA SER A 57 -26.08 -13.54 5.67
C SER A 57 -27.17 -12.48 5.82
N ASP A 58 -27.67 -12.32 7.05
CA ASP A 58 -28.50 -11.17 7.43
C ASP A 58 -27.68 -9.90 7.63
N ARG A 59 -26.34 -10.01 7.68
CA ARG A 59 -25.44 -8.87 7.77
C ARG A 59 -25.00 -8.47 6.37
N TYR A 60 -25.43 -7.28 5.95
CA TYR A 60 -25.08 -6.67 4.68
C TYR A 60 -24.81 -5.17 4.86
N THR A 61 -24.12 -4.58 3.90
CA THR A 61 -24.00 -3.13 3.73
C THR A 61 -24.63 -2.72 2.41
N VAL A 62 -25.29 -1.57 2.39
CA VAL A 62 -25.86 -0.95 1.19
C VAL A 62 -25.46 0.52 1.21
N GLU A 63 -24.61 0.93 0.27
CA GLU A 63 -24.19 2.32 0.15
C GLU A 63 -24.65 2.91 -1.18
N PRO A 64 -25.45 3.99 -1.20
CA PRO A 64 -25.86 4.62 -2.43
C PRO A 64 -24.70 5.39 -3.07
N PHE A 65 -24.56 5.31 -4.39
CA PHE A 65 -23.62 6.12 -5.16
C PHE A 65 -24.20 6.53 -6.52
N LEU A 66 -23.55 7.52 -7.16
CA LEU A 66 -23.84 7.94 -8.52
C LEU A 66 -22.70 7.47 -9.42
N ASN A 67 -23.02 6.84 -10.55
CA ASN A 67 -22.00 6.56 -11.56
C ASN A 67 -21.60 7.85 -12.31
N GLU A 68 -20.63 7.75 -13.23
CA GLU A 68 -20.13 8.90 -14.00
C GLU A 68 -21.22 9.61 -14.82
N ASP A 69 -22.25 8.88 -15.24
CA ASP A 69 -23.40 9.41 -15.99
C ASP A 69 -24.51 9.98 -15.09
N GLY A 70 -24.36 9.93 -13.77
CA GLY A 70 -25.34 10.43 -12.80
C GLY A 70 -26.51 9.49 -12.50
N PHE A 71 -26.44 8.23 -12.94
CA PHE A 71 -27.40 7.19 -12.56
C PHE A 71 -27.16 6.73 -11.12
N LYS A 72 -28.25 6.47 -10.39
CA LYS A 72 -28.22 5.97 -9.02
C LYS A 72 -27.99 4.47 -8.99
N PHE A 73 -26.96 4.08 -8.25
CA PHE A 73 -26.64 2.71 -7.93
C PHE A 73 -26.52 2.53 -6.42
N PHE A 74 -26.52 1.28 -5.99
CA PHE A 74 -26.27 0.85 -4.63
C PHE A 74 -25.11 -0.13 -4.67
N ASP A 75 -24.01 0.17 -3.97
CA ASP A 75 -22.94 -0.79 -3.70
C ASP A 75 -23.39 -1.67 -2.54
N VAL A 76 -23.56 -2.96 -2.81
CA VAL A 76 -24.06 -3.95 -1.87
C VAL A 76 -22.95 -4.92 -1.54
N ILE A 77 -22.66 -5.12 -0.25
CA ILE A 77 -21.77 -6.19 0.22
C ILE A 77 -22.57 -7.10 1.15
N ILE A 78 -22.67 -8.38 0.80
CA ILE A 78 -23.42 -9.36 1.58
C ILE A 78 -22.61 -10.64 1.76
N GLY A 79 -22.60 -11.17 2.98
CA GLY A 79 -21.97 -12.46 3.27
C GLY A 79 -22.76 -13.61 2.64
N VAL A 80 -22.06 -14.59 2.07
CA VAL A 80 -22.65 -15.75 1.41
C VAL A 80 -21.86 -17.00 1.76
N THR A 81 -22.55 -18.07 2.14
CA THR A 81 -21.98 -19.41 2.25
C THR A 81 -22.49 -20.26 1.10
N ILE A 82 -21.58 -20.82 0.33
CA ILE A 82 -21.87 -21.61 -0.86
C ILE A 82 -21.42 -23.04 -0.58
N ASN A 83 -22.35 -23.98 -0.67
CA ASN A 83 -22.02 -25.40 -0.69
C ASN A 83 -22.21 -25.95 -2.11
N ALA A 84 -21.16 -26.53 -2.66
CA ALA A 84 -21.10 -26.99 -4.04
C ALA A 84 -20.28 -28.30 -4.14
N SER A 85 -20.14 -28.80 -5.36
CA SER A 85 -19.16 -29.84 -5.70
C SER A 85 -18.11 -29.27 -6.64
N LEU A 86 -16.83 -29.54 -6.40
CA LEU A 86 -15.75 -29.24 -7.34
C LEU A 86 -15.58 -30.45 -8.25
N GLU A 87 -15.78 -30.28 -9.54
CA GLU A 87 -15.59 -31.29 -10.58
C GLU A 87 -14.28 -31.02 -11.32
N GLU A 88 -13.33 -31.94 -11.23
CA GLU A 88 -12.04 -31.83 -11.93
C GLU A 88 -12.14 -32.53 -13.30
N HIS A 89 -11.60 -31.88 -14.35
CA HIS A 89 -11.54 -32.43 -15.70
C HIS A 89 -10.08 -32.57 -16.16
N ASP A 90 -9.79 -33.66 -16.87
CA ASP A 90 -8.47 -33.89 -17.43
C ASP A 90 -8.18 -33.00 -18.67
N ARG A 91 -6.98 -33.15 -19.26
CA ARG A 91 -6.57 -32.40 -20.47
C ARG A 91 -7.45 -32.65 -21.70
N ARG A 92 -8.24 -33.74 -21.71
CA ARG A 92 -9.15 -34.12 -22.78
C ARG A 92 -10.59 -33.70 -22.47
N GLY A 93 -10.83 -33.04 -21.33
CA GLY A 93 -12.15 -32.63 -20.84
C GLY A 93 -12.93 -33.75 -20.15
N MET A 94 -12.32 -34.92 -19.92
CA MET A 94 -12.96 -36.04 -19.26
C MET A 94 -13.01 -35.81 -17.74
N PHE A 95 -14.17 -36.05 -17.14
CA PHE A 95 -14.37 -35.97 -15.70
C PHE A 95 -13.41 -36.93 -14.96
N SER A 96 -12.62 -36.38 -14.03
CA SER A 96 -11.63 -37.13 -13.25
C SER A 96 -12.07 -37.38 -11.80
N GLY A 97 -13.02 -36.60 -11.29
CA GLY A 97 -13.61 -36.81 -9.97
C GLY A 97 -14.33 -35.58 -9.44
N SER A 98 -15.11 -35.75 -8.36
CA SER A 98 -15.72 -34.64 -7.65
C SER A 98 -15.42 -34.67 -6.15
N LYS A 99 -15.38 -33.48 -5.54
CA LYS A 99 -15.19 -33.29 -4.10
C LYS A 99 -16.24 -32.32 -3.55
N PRO A 100 -16.82 -32.57 -2.37
CA PRO A 100 -17.67 -31.58 -1.72
C PRO A 100 -16.86 -30.34 -1.36
N TYR A 101 -17.48 -29.17 -1.52
CA TYR A 101 -16.85 -27.87 -1.29
C TYR A 101 -17.82 -26.95 -0.57
N SER A 102 -17.32 -26.28 0.47
CA SER A 102 -18.06 -25.26 1.20
C SER A 102 -17.16 -24.07 1.39
N VAL A 103 -17.63 -22.88 1.02
CA VAL A 103 -16.90 -21.63 1.17
C VAL A 103 -17.80 -20.53 1.69
N SER A 104 -17.31 -19.81 2.69
CA SER A 104 -17.92 -18.55 3.14
C SER A 104 -17.11 -17.39 2.58
N LEU A 105 -17.80 -16.47 1.91
CA LEU A 105 -17.24 -15.31 1.23
C LEU A 105 -18.22 -14.14 1.28
N TYR A 106 -17.88 -13.02 0.66
CA TYR A 106 -18.75 -11.88 0.48
C TYR A 106 -18.98 -11.64 -1.01
N LEU A 107 -20.22 -11.37 -1.40
CA LEU A 107 -20.57 -10.87 -2.73
C LEU A 107 -20.63 -9.36 -2.65
N ARG A 108 -19.81 -8.67 -3.45
CA ARG A 108 -19.95 -7.24 -3.74
C ARG A 108 -20.70 -7.08 -5.06
N ALA A 109 -21.69 -6.21 -5.11
CA ALA A 109 -22.47 -5.95 -6.31
C ALA A 109 -22.88 -4.49 -6.42
N SER A 110 -22.68 -3.88 -7.59
CA SER A 110 -23.32 -2.61 -7.93
C SER A 110 -24.71 -2.86 -8.52
N VAL A 111 -25.74 -2.55 -7.74
CA VAL A 111 -27.16 -2.80 -8.07
C VAL A 111 -27.82 -1.50 -8.50
N GLN A 112 -28.50 -1.49 -9.65
CA GLN A 112 -29.27 -0.33 -10.09
C GLN A 112 -30.50 -0.10 -9.20
N GLU A 113 -31.03 1.12 -9.18
CA GLU A 113 -32.26 1.44 -8.43
C GLU A 113 -33.48 0.57 -8.84
N GLU A 114 -33.47 0.03 -10.07
CA GLU A 114 -34.50 -0.91 -10.55
C GLU A 114 -34.27 -2.36 -10.11
N GLY A 115 -33.16 -2.64 -9.41
CA GLY A 115 -32.82 -3.96 -8.88
C GLY A 115 -32.02 -4.86 -9.84
N TRP A 116 -31.62 -4.35 -10.99
CA TRP A 116 -30.81 -5.12 -11.94
C TRP A 116 -29.35 -5.19 -11.50
N ALA A 117 -28.78 -6.39 -11.55
CA ALA A 117 -27.37 -6.65 -11.31
C ALA A 117 -26.86 -7.72 -12.29
N SER A 118 -25.66 -7.53 -12.83
CA SER A 118 -25.04 -8.43 -13.80
C SER A 118 -23.70 -8.94 -13.29
N GLU A 119 -23.22 -10.05 -13.85
CA GLU A 119 -21.89 -10.61 -13.52
C GLU A 119 -20.74 -9.60 -13.64
N LYS A 120 -20.86 -8.62 -14.55
CA LYS A 120 -19.83 -7.61 -14.81
C LYS A 120 -19.71 -6.58 -13.68
N ASN A 121 -20.77 -6.45 -12.89
CA ASN A 121 -20.86 -5.51 -11.78
C ASN A 121 -20.77 -6.22 -10.43
N MET A 122 -20.25 -7.45 -10.41
CA MET A 122 -20.14 -8.27 -9.22
C MET A 122 -18.72 -8.78 -9.03
N SER A 123 -18.31 -8.89 -7.78
CA SER A 123 -17.04 -9.51 -7.40
C SER A 123 -17.19 -10.33 -6.12
N LEU A 124 -16.32 -11.34 -5.99
CA LEU A 124 -16.24 -12.17 -4.80
C LEU A 124 -15.09 -11.66 -3.93
N LEU A 125 -15.37 -11.42 -2.67
CA LEU A 125 -14.40 -10.97 -1.69
C LEU A 125 -14.25 -12.04 -0.61
N ASN A 126 -13.02 -12.37 -0.26
CA ASN A 126 -12.75 -13.07 0.99
C ASN A 126 -12.89 -12.11 2.19
N GLN A 127 -12.81 -12.62 3.40
CA GLN A 127 -12.94 -11.80 4.61
C GLN A 127 -11.94 -10.65 4.66
N GLU A 128 -10.70 -10.90 4.23
CA GLU A 128 -9.63 -9.91 4.24
C GLU A 128 -9.89 -8.79 3.21
N GLN A 129 -10.27 -9.16 1.99
CA GLN A 129 -10.68 -8.22 0.95
C GLN A 129 -11.86 -7.35 1.41
N LYS A 130 -12.86 -7.93 2.09
CA LYS A 130 -13.98 -7.17 2.65
C LYS A 130 -13.51 -6.16 3.70
N ILE A 131 -12.64 -6.58 4.62
CA ILE A 131 -12.09 -5.69 5.66
C ILE A 131 -11.32 -4.52 5.03
N LEU A 132 -10.51 -4.79 4.00
CA LEU A 132 -9.80 -3.77 3.26
C LEU A 132 -10.73 -2.79 2.53
N LEU A 133 -11.80 -3.29 1.93
CA LEU A 133 -12.77 -2.47 1.23
C LEU A 133 -13.48 -1.51 2.19
N ASP A 134 -13.95 -2.02 3.32
CA ASP A 134 -14.55 -1.21 4.36
C ASP A 134 -13.59 -0.12 4.85
N TYR A 135 -12.31 -0.49 5.07
CA TYR A 135 -11.28 0.45 5.47
C TYR A 135 -11.09 1.55 4.45
N GLN A 136 -10.97 1.20 3.17
CA GLN A 136 -10.80 2.17 2.09
C GLN A 136 -12.02 3.09 1.93
N GLN A 137 -13.23 2.56 2.02
CA GLN A 137 -14.46 3.36 1.93
C GLN A 137 -14.59 4.33 3.12
N ASN A 138 -14.24 3.90 4.33
CA ASN A 138 -14.21 4.77 5.51
C ASN A 138 -13.13 5.85 5.38
N TYR A 139 -11.96 5.46 4.89
CA TYR A 139 -10.84 6.37 4.72
C TYR A 139 -11.08 7.39 3.61
N ALA A 140 -11.65 6.99 2.48
CA ALA A 140 -12.05 7.89 1.39
C ALA A 140 -13.07 8.94 1.87
N ARG A 141 -14.01 8.53 2.75
CA ARG A 141 -14.93 9.46 3.43
C ARG A 141 -14.19 10.46 4.31
N GLU A 142 -13.22 10.02 5.11
CA GLU A 142 -12.38 10.93 5.92
C GLU A 142 -11.59 11.90 5.02
N GLN A 143 -10.95 11.40 3.95
CA GLN A 143 -10.17 12.22 3.01
C GLN A 143 -11.02 13.31 2.35
N LEU A 144 -12.23 12.97 1.91
CA LEU A 144 -13.19 13.94 1.36
C LEU A 144 -13.53 15.04 2.37
N GLN A 145 -13.67 14.70 3.66
CA GLN A 145 -13.96 15.69 4.71
C GLN A 145 -12.78 16.62 4.99
N ILE A 146 -11.54 16.11 4.92
CA ILE A 146 -10.34 16.90 5.25
C ILE A 146 -9.68 17.56 4.02
N GLY A 147 -10.10 17.20 2.80
CA GLY A 147 -9.56 17.76 1.55
C GLY A 147 -8.12 17.35 1.24
N VAL A 148 -7.62 16.26 1.83
CA VAL A 148 -6.26 15.76 1.62
C VAL A 148 -6.28 14.64 0.57
N LYS A 149 -5.26 14.59 -0.29
CA LYS A 149 -5.03 13.46 -1.21
C LYS A 149 -3.88 12.63 -0.66
N THR A 150 -4.12 11.36 -0.34
CA THR A 150 -3.09 10.42 0.11
C THR A 150 -2.82 9.34 -0.95
N ILE A 151 -2.02 8.33 -0.61
CA ILE A 151 -1.87 7.10 -1.41
C ILE A 151 -3.15 6.28 -1.57
N ALA A 152 -4.27 6.71 -0.99
CA ALA A 152 -5.58 6.11 -1.25
C ALA A 152 -6.33 7.03 -2.23
N GLU A 153 -5.83 7.13 -3.46
CA GLU A 153 -6.58 7.78 -4.55
C GLU A 153 -7.83 6.96 -4.88
N THR A 154 -8.82 7.56 -5.55
CA THR A 154 -10.03 6.82 -5.96
C THR A 154 -9.71 5.76 -7.03
N ASN A 155 -8.81 6.08 -7.96
CA ASN A 155 -8.48 5.23 -9.10
C ASN A 155 -6.97 5.20 -9.40
N TYR A 156 -6.46 4.03 -9.81
CA TYR A 156 -5.11 3.81 -10.36
C TYR A 156 -5.20 3.24 -11.76
N HIS A 157 -4.64 3.92 -12.76
CA HIS A 157 -4.67 3.47 -14.16
C HIS A 157 -6.10 3.10 -14.67
N GLY A 158 -7.12 3.80 -14.19
CA GLY A 158 -8.53 3.54 -14.54
C GLY A 158 -9.17 2.35 -13.81
N LYS A 159 -8.49 1.72 -12.85
CA LYS A 159 -9.06 0.74 -11.92
C LYS A 159 -9.39 1.41 -10.59
N GLU A 160 -10.47 0.98 -9.93
CA GLU A 160 -10.74 1.37 -8.54
C GLU A 160 -9.52 1.03 -7.68
N ALA A 161 -9.11 1.93 -6.78
CA ALA A 161 -7.90 1.74 -6.00
C ALA A 161 -7.94 0.47 -5.14
N PHE A 162 -9.14 0.06 -4.70
CA PHE A 162 -9.32 -1.20 -3.97
C PHE A 162 -8.90 -2.41 -4.81
N ASP A 163 -9.41 -2.47 -6.04
CA ASP A 163 -9.11 -3.56 -6.97
C ASP A 163 -7.63 -3.55 -7.36
N PHE A 164 -7.04 -2.37 -7.55
CA PHE A 164 -5.62 -2.24 -7.86
C PHE A 164 -4.75 -2.74 -6.69
N PHE A 165 -5.06 -2.30 -5.47
CA PHE A 165 -4.31 -2.63 -4.27
C PHE A 165 -4.46 -4.08 -3.83
N THR A 166 -5.61 -4.68 -4.04
CA THR A 166 -5.83 -6.10 -3.69
C THR A 166 -5.39 -7.06 -4.80
N ALA A 167 -5.01 -6.56 -5.98
CA ALA A 167 -4.54 -7.39 -7.10
C ALA A 167 -3.33 -8.25 -6.73
N ILE A 168 -2.50 -7.78 -5.79
CA ILE A 168 -1.33 -8.51 -5.30
C ILE A 168 -1.71 -9.78 -4.51
N TRP A 169 -2.94 -9.88 -3.98
CA TRP A 169 -3.37 -11.03 -3.16
C TRP A 169 -3.71 -12.27 -3.97
N LYS A 170 -3.82 -12.15 -5.31
CA LYS A 170 -4.04 -13.30 -6.21
C LYS A 170 -2.97 -14.40 -6.05
N ASN A 171 -1.76 -14.02 -5.62
CA ASN A 171 -0.60 -14.90 -5.49
C ASN A 171 -0.39 -15.46 -4.06
N VAL A 172 -1.22 -15.09 -3.08
CA VAL A 172 -1.09 -15.55 -1.69
C VAL A 172 -1.43 -17.03 -1.59
N ASP A 173 -0.54 -17.84 -1.01
CA ASP A 173 -0.86 -19.20 -0.56
C ASP A 173 -1.49 -19.08 0.86
N PRO A 174 -2.78 -19.40 1.04
CA PRO A 174 -3.44 -19.32 2.35
C PRO A 174 -2.83 -20.28 3.39
N MET A 175 -1.95 -21.20 2.99
CA MET A 175 -1.26 -22.14 3.87
C MET A 175 0.14 -21.66 4.29
N GLU A 176 0.60 -20.50 3.80
CA GLU A 176 1.91 -19.94 4.17
C GLU A 176 1.82 -19.23 5.54
N GLU A 177 2.27 -19.91 6.61
CA GLU A 177 2.18 -19.44 8.01
C GLU A 177 2.72 -18.02 8.25
N VAL A 178 3.65 -17.56 7.42
CA VAL A 178 4.30 -16.24 7.54
C VAL A 178 3.39 -15.11 7.05
N ILE A 179 2.47 -15.40 6.11
CA ILE A 179 1.62 -14.40 5.45
C ILE A 179 0.27 -14.24 6.18
N VAL A 180 -0.10 -15.19 7.04
CA VAL A 180 -1.45 -15.28 7.65
C VAL A 180 -1.56 -14.62 9.02
N ARG A 181 -0.46 -14.20 9.66
CA ARG A 181 -0.53 -13.61 11.01
C ARG A 181 -0.91 -12.13 11.04
N ASP A 182 -0.55 -11.39 10.01
CA ASP A 182 -0.86 -9.96 9.90
C ASP A 182 -1.89 -9.74 8.79
N THR A 183 -3.08 -9.27 9.16
CA THR A 183 -4.10 -8.89 8.17
C THR A 183 -3.54 -7.81 7.27
N SER A 184 -3.79 -7.89 5.96
CA SER A 184 -3.46 -6.81 5.04
C SER A 184 -3.97 -5.43 5.46
N LEU A 185 -5.07 -5.38 6.22
CA LEU A 185 -5.54 -4.14 6.85
C LEU A 185 -4.42 -3.40 7.60
N HIS A 186 -3.59 -4.10 8.36
CA HIS A 186 -2.50 -3.49 9.11
C HIS A 186 -1.49 -2.83 8.16
N TYR A 187 -1.13 -3.48 7.04
CA TYR A 187 -0.20 -2.90 6.07
C TYR A 187 -0.77 -1.70 5.34
N PHE A 188 -2.01 -1.78 4.88
CA PHE A 188 -2.66 -0.65 4.18
C PHE A 188 -2.86 0.53 5.12
N HIS A 189 -3.30 0.28 6.35
CA HIS A 189 -3.42 1.30 7.38
C HIS A 189 -2.07 1.93 7.70
N GLU A 190 -1.04 1.12 7.96
CA GLU A 190 0.29 1.62 8.29
C GLU A 190 0.94 2.41 7.15
N LEU A 191 0.83 1.95 5.90
CA LEU A 191 1.36 2.69 4.75
C LEU A 191 0.61 4.02 4.55
N THR A 192 -0.70 3.99 4.74
CA THR A 192 -1.57 5.17 4.59
C THR A 192 -1.28 6.21 5.66
N GLU A 193 -1.20 5.79 6.93
CA GLU A 193 -0.87 6.68 8.05
C GLU A 193 0.56 7.23 7.94
N SER A 194 1.52 6.40 7.52
CA SER A 194 2.88 6.88 7.26
C SER A 194 2.90 7.95 6.17
N HIS A 195 2.18 7.74 5.07
CA HIS A 195 2.07 8.76 4.02
C HIS A 195 1.39 10.04 4.50
N ARG A 196 0.34 9.92 5.33
CA ARG A 196 -0.32 11.08 5.95
C ARG A 196 0.64 11.87 6.83
N ASN A 197 1.49 11.20 7.61
CA ASN A 197 2.51 11.84 8.44
C ASN A 197 3.58 12.55 7.60
N VAL A 198 4.04 11.93 6.51
CA VAL A 198 4.94 12.59 5.53
C VAL A 198 4.30 13.86 5.00
N TYR A 199 3.05 13.78 4.54
CA TYR A 199 2.33 14.94 3.99
C TYR A 199 2.18 16.05 5.02
N TYR A 200 1.73 15.72 6.23
CA TYR A 200 1.57 16.69 7.32
C TYR A 200 2.88 17.38 7.68
N SER A 201 3.97 16.62 7.78
CA SER A 201 5.28 17.13 8.16
C SER A 201 5.89 17.98 7.06
N ALA A 202 5.81 17.55 5.79
CA ALA A 202 6.25 18.33 4.64
C ALA A 202 5.46 19.64 4.53
N CYS A 203 4.13 19.61 4.60
CA CYS A 203 3.31 20.82 4.56
C CYS A 203 3.63 21.77 5.71
N SER A 204 3.81 21.25 6.93
CA SER A 204 4.20 22.06 8.08
C SER A 204 5.57 22.70 7.88
N ALA A 205 6.56 21.94 7.40
CA ALA A 205 7.88 22.47 7.06
C ALA A 205 7.78 23.59 6.01
N ASN A 206 6.93 23.46 4.98
CA ASN A 206 6.74 24.53 4.00
C ASN A 206 6.06 25.78 4.58
N ILE A 207 5.10 25.63 5.50
CA ILE A 207 4.42 26.76 6.14
C ILE A 207 5.42 27.53 7.00
N TRP A 208 6.13 26.84 7.90
CA TRP A 208 7.10 27.47 8.78
C TRP A 208 8.35 27.96 8.04
N GLY A 209 8.76 27.25 6.99
CA GLY A 209 9.91 27.57 6.14
C GLY A 209 9.83 28.95 5.48
N ARG A 210 8.63 29.49 5.29
CA ARG A 210 8.43 30.85 4.75
C ARG A 210 8.85 31.97 5.71
N TYR A 211 9.04 31.66 6.98
CA TYR A 211 9.28 32.63 8.05
C TYR A 211 10.58 32.37 8.81
N ILE A 212 11.45 31.51 8.29
CA ILE A 212 12.75 31.24 8.91
C ILE A 212 13.63 32.49 8.79
N THR A 213 14.45 32.71 9.81
CA THR A 213 15.38 33.84 9.82
C THR A 213 16.63 33.48 9.03
N HIS A 214 17.07 34.39 8.16
CA HIS A 214 18.30 34.21 7.41
C HIS A 214 19.50 34.72 8.23
N TYR A 215 20.67 34.09 8.08
CA TYR A 215 21.87 34.47 8.85
C TYR A 215 22.36 35.90 8.53
N SER A 216 22.00 36.41 7.35
CA SER A 216 22.31 37.78 6.92
C SER A 216 21.37 38.83 7.49
N ASP A 217 20.26 38.47 8.14
CA ASP A 217 19.26 39.45 8.56
C ASP A 217 19.77 40.35 9.70
N ASN A 218 20.74 39.88 10.49
CA ASN A 218 21.20 40.54 11.71
C ASN A 218 22.75 40.59 11.85
N TRP A 219 23.47 40.77 10.74
CA TRP A 219 24.93 40.89 10.80
C TRP A 219 25.38 42.21 11.45
N TYR A 220 26.54 42.19 12.10
CA TYR A 220 27.15 43.39 12.67
C TYR A 220 28.68 43.33 12.63
N ASN A 221 29.32 44.50 12.70
CA ASN A 221 30.78 44.57 12.79
C ASN A 221 31.23 44.56 14.26
N PHE A 222 32.08 43.61 14.63
CA PHE A 222 32.67 43.51 15.96
C PHE A 222 34.19 43.34 15.83
N GLN A 223 34.95 44.22 16.48
CA GLN A 223 36.43 44.17 16.46
C GLN A 223 37.04 44.10 15.04
N GLY A 224 36.43 44.80 14.08
CA GLY A 224 36.89 44.81 12.68
C GLY A 224 36.54 43.57 11.86
N ARG A 225 35.78 42.62 12.43
CA ARG A 225 35.25 41.43 11.74
C ARG A 225 33.74 41.55 11.58
N LYS A 226 33.21 41.04 10.46
CA LYS A 226 31.77 40.93 10.24
C LYS A 226 31.29 39.63 10.88
N LEU A 227 30.35 39.74 11.81
CA LEU A 227 29.73 38.61 12.50
C LEU A 227 28.30 38.44 12.02
N TYR A 228 27.90 37.19 11.83
CA TYR A 228 26.56 36.77 11.40
C TYR A 228 25.88 35.96 12.51
N PRO A 229 25.54 36.57 13.66
CA PRO A 229 24.87 35.83 14.71
C PRO A 229 23.49 35.36 14.23
N HIS A 230 23.27 34.04 14.24
CA HIS A 230 21.93 33.51 14.06
C HIS A 230 21.35 33.20 15.44
N GLN A 231 20.26 33.90 15.80
CA GLN A 231 19.47 33.60 16.99
C GLN A 231 18.16 32.93 16.52
N PRO A 232 18.03 31.60 16.67
CA PRO A 232 16.83 30.90 16.22
C PRO A 232 15.59 31.45 16.92
N SER A 233 14.60 31.84 16.13
CA SER A 233 13.26 32.16 16.63
C SER A 233 12.47 30.89 16.94
N TYR A 234 11.29 31.07 17.54
CA TYR A 234 10.32 29.98 17.70
C TYR A 234 9.95 29.35 16.34
N ILE A 235 9.91 30.15 15.27
CA ILE A 235 9.56 29.69 13.92
C ILE A 235 10.67 28.81 13.34
N ASP A 236 11.93 29.22 13.49
CA ASP A 236 13.09 28.40 13.08
C ASP A 236 13.05 27.03 13.77
N GLY A 237 12.77 27.01 15.07
CA GLY A 237 12.61 25.78 15.83
C GLY A 237 11.51 24.86 15.28
N LYS A 238 10.35 25.42 14.89
CA LYS A 238 9.25 24.65 14.28
C LYS A 238 9.61 24.14 12.90
N PHE A 239 10.22 24.96 12.06
CA PHE A 239 10.64 24.56 10.72
C PHE A 239 11.61 23.37 10.76
N PHE A 240 12.69 23.46 11.54
CA PHE A 240 13.67 22.38 11.65
C PHE A 240 13.07 21.10 12.23
N PHE A 241 12.19 21.22 13.24
CA PHE A 241 11.49 20.08 13.81
C PHE A 241 10.66 19.34 12.75
N TYR A 242 9.81 20.05 11.99
CA TYR A 242 8.98 19.40 10.98
C TYR A 242 9.78 18.85 9.81
N LEU A 243 10.91 19.48 9.46
CA LEU A 243 11.81 18.97 8.43
C LEU A 243 12.48 17.65 8.87
N GLU A 244 12.92 17.57 10.14
CA GLU A 244 13.48 16.35 10.73
C GLU A 244 12.43 15.22 10.79
N VAL A 245 11.23 15.52 11.32
CA VAL A 245 10.13 14.56 11.37
C VAL A 245 9.77 14.09 9.96
N CYS A 246 9.73 14.98 8.97
CA CYS A 246 9.44 14.58 7.58
C CYS A 246 10.46 13.57 7.05
N ILE A 247 11.75 13.72 7.35
CA ILE A 247 12.80 12.79 6.92
C ILE A 247 12.66 11.42 7.61
N GLU A 248 12.37 11.39 8.91
CA GLU A 248 12.10 10.13 9.64
C GLU A 248 10.85 9.41 9.12
N GLU A 249 9.78 10.16 8.84
CA GLU A 249 8.53 9.61 8.29
C GLU A 249 8.73 9.08 6.87
N LEU A 250 9.52 9.77 6.03
CA LEU A 250 9.91 9.28 4.71
C LEU A 250 10.70 7.97 4.81
N TYR A 251 11.64 7.87 5.76
CA TYR A 251 12.40 6.65 5.99
C TYR A 251 11.49 5.49 6.43
N THR A 252 10.61 5.76 7.39
CA THR A 252 9.61 4.81 7.90
C THR A 252 8.69 4.32 6.79
N PHE A 253 8.24 5.21 5.91
CA PHE A 253 7.42 4.86 4.75
C PHE A 253 8.12 3.83 3.85
N TYR A 254 9.39 4.06 3.50
CA TYR A 254 10.14 3.14 2.65
C TYR A 254 10.45 1.80 3.33
N GLU A 255 10.67 1.79 4.64
CA GLU A 255 10.83 0.54 5.39
C GLU A 255 9.54 -0.29 5.41
N ARG A 256 8.37 0.36 5.59
CA ARG A 256 7.06 -0.30 5.47
C ARG A 256 6.82 -0.83 4.06
N LEU A 257 7.18 -0.06 3.04
CA LEU A 257 7.07 -0.48 1.64
C LEU A 257 7.98 -1.68 1.33
N ALA A 258 9.21 -1.69 1.87
CA ALA A 258 10.11 -2.83 1.75
C ALA A 258 9.58 -4.06 2.48
N TYR A 259 8.97 -3.88 3.66
CA TYR A 259 8.32 -4.97 4.38
C TYR A 259 7.19 -5.58 3.55
N LEU A 260 6.33 -4.75 2.96
CA LEU A 260 5.27 -5.25 2.09
C LEU A 260 5.86 -6.03 0.90
N ALA A 261 6.86 -5.46 0.23
CA ALA A 261 7.56 -6.10 -0.88
C ALA A 261 8.19 -7.44 -0.49
N TYR A 262 8.75 -7.56 0.72
CA TYR A 262 9.34 -8.78 1.24
C TYR A 262 8.32 -9.93 1.34
N ILE A 263 7.10 -9.65 1.83
CA ILE A 263 6.02 -10.64 1.95
C ILE A 263 5.72 -11.27 0.59
N PHE A 264 5.59 -10.45 -0.47
CA PHE A 264 5.16 -10.93 -1.79
C PHE A 264 6.30 -11.50 -2.63
N LEU A 265 7.46 -10.87 -2.58
CA LEU A 265 8.63 -11.36 -3.33
C LEU A 265 9.19 -12.64 -2.69
N ALA A 266 9.10 -12.76 -1.36
CA ALA A 266 9.61 -13.88 -0.57
C ALA A 266 11.04 -14.33 -1.00
N PRO A 267 12.04 -13.43 -0.94
CA PRO A 267 13.42 -13.75 -1.32
C PRO A 267 14.01 -14.83 -0.42
N LYS A 268 14.41 -15.97 -1.00
CA LYS A 268 15.01 -17.11 -0.25
C LYS A 268 16.30 -16.77 0.50
N ASN A 269 17.04 -15.75 0.07
CA ASN A 269 18.34 -15.38 0.61
C ASN A 269 18.30 -14.20 1.59
N LEU A 270 17.10 -13.75 2.00
CA LEU A 270 16.95 -12.68 2.98
C LEU A 270 16.10 -13.15 4.17
N LYS A 271 16.69 -13.07 5.36
CA LYS A 271 15.99 -13.43 6.61
C LYS A 271 15.15 -12.24 7.11
N PRO A 272 13.97 -12.47 7.72
CA PRO A 272 13.07 -11.39 8.15
C PRO A 272 13.72 -10.36 9.07
N PHE A 273 14.55 -10.80 10.03
CA PHE A 273 15.18 -9.91 11.02
C PHE A 273 16.24 -8.96 10.43
N ALA A 274 16.69 -9.20 9.18
CA ALA A 274 17.66 -8.37 8.49
C ALA A 274 17.01 -7.46 7.45
N LEU A 275 15.67 -7.42 7.42
CA LEU A 275 14.91 -6.66 6.45
C LEU A 275 15.10 -5.15 6.66
N SER A 276 15.44 -4.48 5.56
CA SER A 276 15.32 -3.05 5.38
C SER A 276 15.16 -2.74 3.90
N TYR A 277 14.79 -1.52 3.54
CA TYR A 277 14.71 -1.10 2.14
C TYR A 277 16.06 -1.33 1.42
N ASN A 278 17.16 -0.95 2.08
CA ASN A 278 18.51 -1.14 1.56
C ASN A 278 18.86 -2.61 1.30
N ARG A 279 18.48 -3.50 2.22
CA ARG A 279 18.80 -4.94 2.12
C ARG A 279 17.94 -5.64 1.08
N LEU A 280 16.64 -5.34 1.02
CA LEU A 280 15.73 -5.99 0.09
C LEU A 280 16.11 -5.73 -1.36
N PHE A 281 16.48 -4.49 -1.67
CA PHE A 281 16.84 -4.08 -3.03
C PHE A 281 18.35 -4.11 -3.30
N ASP A 282 19.13 -4.77 -2.43
CA ASP A 282 20.55 -4.96 -2.66
C ASP A 282 20.83 -5.90 -3.85
N LYS A 283 22.06 -5.84 -4.38
CA LYS A 283 22.45 -6.63 -5.56
C LYS A 283 22.36 -8.15 -5.30
N GLN A 284 22.65 -8.62 -4.09
CA GLN A 284 22.69 -10.05 -3.79
C GLN A 284 21.27 -10.62 -3.67
N VAL A 285 20.38 -9.94 -2.97
CA VAL A 285 18.96 -10.29 -2.84
C VAL A 285 18.28 -10.23 -4.20
N ILE A 286 18.50 -9.17 -4.98
CA ILE A 286 17.94 -9.05 -6.34
C ILE A 286 18.42 -10.18 -7.25
N ASN A 287 19.72 -10.51 -7.22
CA ASN A 287 20.22 -11.65 -8.02
C ASN A 287 19.58 -12.97 -7.58
N GLY A 288 19.28 -13.12 -6.28
CA GLY A 288 18.52 -14.25 -5.75
C GLY A 288 17.07 -14.27 -6.25
N LEU A 289 16.40 -13.11 -6.25
CA LEU A 289 15.05 -12.93 -6.77
C LEU A 289 14.95 -13.22 -8.26
N ILE A 290 15.90 -12.74 -9.08
CA ILE A 290 15.92 -13.01 -10.53
C ILE A 290 16.17 -14.51 -10.80
N LYS A 291 17.00 -15.18 -9.98
CA LYS A 291 17.13 -16.64 -10.08
C LYS A 291 15.84 -17.38 -9.70
N GLN A 292 15.05 -16.82 -8.78
CA GLN A 292 13.78 -17.37 -8.35
C GLN A 292 12.64 -17.08 -9.35
N TYR A 293 12.66 -15.91 -9.98
CA TYR A 293 11.70 -15.42 -10.96
C TYR A 293 12.46 -14.78 -12.14
N PRO A 294 12.85 -15.57 -13.16
CA PRO A 294 13.64 -15.08 -14.29
C PRO A 294 13.02 -13.90 -15.03
N GLU A 295 11.70 -13.79 -15.05
CA GLU A 295 10.95 -12.71 -15.69
C GLU A 295 11.20 -11.33 -15.06
N LEU A 296 11.76 -11.30 -13.85
CA LEU A 296 12.12 -10.06 -13.18
C LEU A 296 13.40 -9.41 -13.73
N SER A 297 14.18 -10.08 -14.59
CA SER A 297 15.46 -9.54 -15.13
C SER A 297 15.30 -8.16 -15.77
N ASP A 298 14.23 -8.02 -16.57
CA ASP A 298 13.95 -6.83 -17.38
C ASP A 298 12.69 -6.09 -16.91
N ASN A 299 12.22 -6.41 -15.71
CA ASN A 299 11.00 -5.81 -15.17
C ASN A 299 11.23 -4.31 -14.83
N PRO A 300 10.46 -3.38 -15.43
CA PRO A 300 10.67 -1.94 -15.25
C PRO A 300 10.41 -1.49 -13.81
N HIS A 301 9.49 -2.16 -13.09
CA HIS A 301 9.16 -1.85 -11.71
C HIS A 301 10.29 -2.27 -10.75
N LEU A 302 10.97 -3.39 -11.01
CA LEU A 302 12.17 -3.75 -10.25
C LEU A 302 13.33 -2.78 -10.53
N GLN A 303 13.51 -2.36 -11.78
CA GLN A 303 14.53 -1.36 -12.14
C GLN A 303 14.27 -0.01 -11.45
N TYR A 304 13.01 0.40 -11.31
CA TYR A 304 12.62 1.58 -10.56
C TYR A 304 13.21 1.57 -9.13
N PHE A 305 12.99 0.49 -8.36
CA PHE A 305 13.51 0.39 -7.00
C PHE A 305 15.04 0.34 -6.94
N ARG A 306 15.70 -0.31 -7.92
CA ARG A 306 17.17 -0.32 -8.02
C ARG A 306 17.75 1.08 -8.24
N ASN A 307 17.12 1.88 -9.09
CA ASN A 307 17.56 3.25 -9.35
C ASN A 307 17.30 4.13 -8.13
N ARG A 308 16.14 3.96 -7.48
CA ARG A 308 15.76 4.71 -6.29
C ARG A 308 16.71 4.45 -5.11
N LEU A 309 17.10 3.20 -4.90
CA LEU A 309 18.07 2.81 -3.87
C LEU A 309 19.37 3.61 -3.97
N LYS A 310 19.94 3.71 -5.18
CA LYS A 310 21.24 4.36 -5.41
C LYS A 310 21.20 5.88 -5.34
N ASN A 311 20.07 6.48 -5.71
CA ASN A 311 19.95 7.92 -5.87
C ASN A 311 19.19 8.52 -4.68
N GLN A 312 17.86 8.43 -4.69
CA GLN A 312 17.01 9.13 -3.73
C GLN A 312 17.09 8.54 -2.31
N HIS A 313 17.11 7.22 -2.16
CA HIS A 313 17.12 6.60 -0.83
C HIS A 313 18.49 6.76 -0.13
N GLN A 314 19.59 6.76 -0.91
CA GLN A 314 20.90 7.13 -0.37
C GLN A 314 20.91 8.58 0.12
N GLN A 315 20.37 9.52 -0.67
CA GLN A 315 20.22 10.92 -0.25
C GLN A 315 19.35 11.07 1.01
N LEU A 316 18.24 10.32 1.11
CA LEU A 316 17.41 10.29 2.31
C LEU A 316 18.22 9.84 3.53
N SER A 317 19.01 8.76 3.41
CA SER A 317 19.89 8.30 4.48
C SER A 317 20.93 9.37 4.84
N ASP A 318 21.51 10.03 3.85
CA ASP A 318 22.52 11.07 4.03
C ASP A 318 21.94 12.32 4.70
N TYR A 319 20.66 12.65 4.52
CA TYR A 319 19.96 13.75 5.20
C TYR A 319 19.42 13.39 6.58
N ARG A 320 19.04 12.13 6.77
CA ARG A 320 18.61 11.60 8.06
C ARG A 320 19.69 11.77 9.13
N HIS A 321 20.92 11.41 8.80
CA HIS A 321 22.03 11.51 9.75
C HIS A 321 22.25 12.96 10.28
N PRO A 322 22.41 14.00 9.45
CA PRO A 322 22.62 15.37 9.94
C PRO A 322 21.44 16.02 10.68
N LEU A 323 20.19 15.73 10.28
CA LEU A 323 19.00 16.43 10.81
C LEU A 323 18.50 15.86 12.13
N VAL A 324 18.50 14.55 12.28
CA VAL A 324 18.17 13.88 13.57
C VAL A 324 19.17 14.30 14.67
N HIS A 325 20.37 14.67 14.26
CA HIS A 325 21.41 15.20 15.15
C HIS A 325 21.32 16.72 15.37
N TYR A 326 20.38 17.42 14.73
CA TYR A 326 20.33 18.89 14.79
C TYR A 326 19.54 19.45 15.98
N LYS A 327 18.58 18.74 16.63
CA LYS A 327 18.01 19.10 17.97
C LYS A 327 16.85 18.19 18.45
N SER A 328 17.15 17.03 19.06
CA SER A 328 16.21 16.49 20.06
C SER A 328 16.24 17.37 21.31
N SER A 329 15.38 18.38 21.34
CA SER A 329 15.19 19.31 22.46
C SER A 329 14.16 18.81 23.48
N GLY A 330 13.83 17.51 23.45
CA GLY A 330 13.00 16.86 24.45
C GLY A 330 13.82 16.36 25.65
N THR A 331 13.37 16.71 26.85
CA THR A 331 13.75 16.05 28.10
C THR A 331 13.47 14.56 28.01
N GLU A 332 14.54 13.75 28.11
CA GLU A 332 14.55 12.29 28.19
C GLU A 332 14.07 11.50 26.96
N ILE A 333 15.01 11.19 26.06
CA ILE A 333 15.04 9.87 25.41
C ILE A 333 16.18 9.10 26.07
N ARG A 334 15.85 8.19 26.99
CA ARG A 334 16.80 7.23 27.57
C ARG A 334 17.20 6.22 26.48
N GLY A 335 18.24 6.54 25.75
CA GLY A 335 18.99 5.63 24.88
C GLY A 335 20.42 6.13 24.84
N SER A 336 21.37 5.27 25.19
CA SER A 336 22.80 5.59 25.35
C SER A 336 23.45 6.02 24.03
N TYR A 337 23.27 7.27 23.62
CA TYR A 337 23.98 7.87 22.50
C TYR A 337 24.33 9.32 22.87
N ASN A 338 25.63 9.61 22.95
CA ASN A 338 26.16 10.92 23.33
C ASN A 338 25.79 11.97 22.26
N VAL A 339 24.74 12.76 22.51
CA VAL A 339 24.30 13.87 21.65
C VAL A 339 25.16 15.10 21.94
N PHE A 340 26.04 15.45 21.01
CA PHE A 340 26.72 16.74 21.00
C PHE A 340 25.79 17.80 20.39
N LYS A 341 25.46 18.86 21.14
CA LYS A 341 24.93 20.11 20.57
C LYS A 341 26.03 20.73 19.68
N SER A 342 26.02 20.48 18.38
CA SER A 342 26.82 21.29 17.45
C SER A 342 25.96 22.47 16.99
N THR A 343 26.13 23.64 17.59
CA THR A 343 25.60 24.90 17.06
C THR A 343 26.44 25.31 15.84
N LYS A 344 26.35 24.54 14.75
CA LYS A 344 27.17 24.77 13.54
C LYS A 344 27.05 26.21 13.02
N TRP A 345 25.90 26.86 13.19
CA TRP A 345 25.73 28.29 12.91
C TRP A 345 26.65 29.19 13.77
N LEU A 346 26.73 28.94 15.08
CA LEU A 346 27.61 29.69 15.99
C LEU A 346 29.09 29.42 15.73
N ASP A 347 29.43 28.18 15.37
CA ASP A 347 30.81 27.79 15.08
C ASP A 347 31.35 28.44 13.79
N ASN A 348 30.46 28.94 12.92
CA ASN A 348 30.80 29.53 11.63
C ASN A 348 30.38 31.02 11.52
N VAL A 349 30.11 31.73 12.62
CA VAL A 349 29.62 33.13 12.59
C VAL A 349 30.54 34.14 11.90
N GLU A 350 31.81 33.79 11.71
CA GLU A 350 32.81 34.61 11.00
C GLU A 350 33.00 34.18 9.53
N ASP A 351 32.41 33.06 9.09
CA ASP A 351 32.60 32.45 7.76
C ASP A 351 31.28 32.48 6.95
N GLU A 352 31.09 33.57 6.19
CA GLU A 352 29.92 33.78 5.34
C GLU A 352 29.70 32.64 4.32
N GLU A 353 30.77 32.09 3.76
CA GLU A 353 30.68 31.03 2.75
C GLU A 353 30.19 29.72 3.39
N ALA A 354 30.67 29.38 4.58
CA ALA A 354 30.19 28.23 5.33
C ALA A 354 28.71 28.38 5.72
N LEU A 355 28.29 29.57 6.15
CA LEU A 355 26.89 29.86 6.50
C LEU A 355 25.96 29.81 5.28
N GLN A 356 26.42 30.33 4.14
CA GLN A 356 25.69 30.23 2.87
C GLN A 356 25.53 28.77 2.44
N LYS A 357 26.58 27.95 2.57
CA LYS A 357 26.52 26.50 2.29
C LYS A 357 25.53 25.79 3.20
N LEU A 358 25.48 26.14 4.50
CA LEU A 358 24.52 25.59 5.45
C LEU A 358 23.08 25.94 5.08
N HIS A 359 22.81 27.19 4.71
CA HIS A 359 21.46 27.62 4.28
C HIS A 359 21.04 26.89 3.00
N TYR A 360 21.92 26.82 2.01
CA TYR A 360 21.67 26.09 0.77
C TYR A 360 21.40 24.60 1.00
N GLN A 361 22.09 23.96 1.94
CA GLN A 361 21.81 22.58 2.32
C GLN A 361 20.40 22.41 2.88
N ILE A 362 19.93 23.33 3.71
CA ILE A 362 18.58 23.31 4.27
C ILE A 362 17.52 23.44 3.16
N ASP A 363 17.71 24.37 2.22
CA ASP A 363 16.81 24.54 1.08
C ASP A 363 16.75 23.28 0.22
N LYS A 364 17.90 22.61 0.02
CA LYS A 364 17.98 21.36 -0.72
C LYS A 364 17.26 20.20 -0.03
N ILE A 365 17.29 20.16 1.30
CA ILE A 365 16.53 19.17 2.07
C ILE A 365 15.02 19.45 1.93
N LEU A 366 14.59 20.71 2.03
CA LEU A 366 13.18 21.06 1.84
C LEU A 366 12.69 20.69 0.42
N GLU A 367 13.45 21.03 -0.61
CA GLU A 367 13.18 20.65 -2.00
C GLU A 367 13.10 19.11 -2.16
N PHE A 368 14.02 18.38 -1.51
CA PHE A 368 14.02 16.93 -1.48
C PHE A 368 12.75 16.37 -0.81
N THR A 369 12.37 16.86 0.38
CA THR A 369 11.16 16.38 1.08
C THR A 369 9.88 16.61 0.26
N ASN A 370 9.78 17.74 -0.45
CA ASN A 370 8.66 18.04 -1.33
C ASN A 370 8.58 17.09 -2.53
N THR A 371 9.75 16.75 -3.10
CA THR A 371 9.85 15.78 -4.19
C THR A 371 9.48 14.38 -3.71
N GLU A 372 10.01 13.97 -2.55
CA GLU A 372 9.78 12.64 -2.00
C GLU A 372 8.34 12.42 -1.53
N MET A 373 7.67 13.45 -1.00
CA MET A 373 6.24 13.41 -0.69
C MET A 373 5.41 12.93 -1.88
N SER A 374 5.68 13.47 -3.08
CA SER A 374 4.99 13.02 -4.31
C SER A 374 5.46 11.64 -4.78
N ALA A 375 6.71 11.30 -4.50
CA ALA A 375 7.31 10.04 -4.93
C ALA A 375 6.89 8.83 -4.07
N CYS A 376 6.41 9.03 -2.84
CA CYS A 376 5.80 7.99 -2.01
C CYS A 376 4.64 7.30 -2.76
N HIS A 377 3.75 8.10 -3.36
CA HIS A 377 2.64 7.61 -4.17
C HIS A 377 3.12 6.73 -5.33
N LYS A 378 4.07 7.25 -6.12
CA LYS A 378 4.63 6.49 -7.25
C LYS A 378 5.33 5.21 -6.79
N SER A 379 6.02 5.25 -5.65
CA SER A 379 6.73 4.09 -5.12
C SER A 379 5.75 2.98 -4.73
N PHE A 380 4.61 3.35 -4.14
CA PHE A 380 3.57 2.38 -3.80
C PHE A 380 2.95 1.74 -5.06
N GLU A 381 2.60 2.55 -6.06
CA GLU A 381 2.11 2.06 -7.36
C GLU A 381 3.08 1.07 -8.02
N GLN A 382 4.37 1.42 -8.08
CA GLN A 382 5.41 0.56 -8.66
C GLN A 382 5.58 -0.75 -7.88
N LEU A 383 5.36 -0.76 -6.57
CA LEU A 383 5.39 -1.98 -5.77
C LEU A 383 4.25 -2.93 -6.15
N VAL A 384 3.02 -2.41 -6.20
CA VAL A 384 1.84 -3.20 -6.58
C VAL A 384 2.07 -3.85 -7.95
N LEU A 385 2.52 -3.07 -8.93
CA LEU A 385 2.83 -3.56 -10.28
C LEU A 385 3.97 -4.59 -10.31
N LEU A 386 5.01 -4.40 -9.50
CA LEU A 386 6.09 -5.38 -9.36
C LEU A 386 5.54 -6.72 -8.83
N CYS A 387 4.75 -6.70 -7.77
CA CYS A 387 4.17 -7.90 -7.18
C CYS A 387 3.12 -8.54 -8.11
N GLU A 388 2.35 -7.73 -8.84
CA GLU A 388 1.37 -8.21 -9.83
C GLU A 388 2.03 -8.95 -11.00
N SER A 389 3.25 -8.56 -11.36
CA SER A 389 4.04 -9.14 -12.45
C SER A 389 4.63 -10.52 -12.13
N LEU A 390 4.58 -10.95 -10.86
CA LEU A 390 5.08 -12.27 -10.48
C LEU A 390 4.24 -13.39 -11.09
N PRO A 391 4.87 -14.46 -11.61
CA PRO A 391 4.15 -15.61 -12.12
C PRO A 391 3.35 -16.27 -10.99
N TYR A 392 2.15 -16.76 -11.31
CA TYR A 392 1.30 -17.44 -10.35
C TYR A 392 1.99 -18.70 -9.83
N LYS A 393 2.21 -18.79 -8.51
CA LYS A 393 2.62 -20.03 -7.84
C LYS A 393 1.41 -20.97 -7.69
N GLY A 394 0.89 -21.45 -8.80
CA GLY A 394 0.20 -22.74 -8.78
C GLY A 394 1.29 -23.77 -8.51
N ARG A 395 1.18 -24.58 -7.46
CA ARG A 395 2.10 -25.71 -7.30
C ARG A 395 1.98 -26.56 -8.56
N LEU A 396 2.97 -26.47 -9.45
CA LEU A 396 3.41 -27.66 -10.17
C LEU A 396 3.84 -28.61 -9.06
N TYR A 397 2.95 -29.52 -8.67
CA TYR A 397 3.36 -30.74 -8.00
C TYR A 397 4.52 -31.28 -8.83
N LYS A 398 5.74 -31.23 -8.29
CA LYS A 398 6.75 -32.18 -8.72
C LYS A 398 6.16 -33.53 -8.38
N GLU A 399 5.94 -34.36 -9.39
CA GLU A 399 5.72 -35.78 -9.18
C GLU A 399 6.82 -36.26 -8.22
N PRO A 400 6.47 -37.02 -7.16
CA PRO A 400 7.50 -37.69 -6.38
C PRO A 400 8.19 -38.70 -7.30
N ASP A 401 9.52 -38.61 -7.38
CA ASP A 401 10.38 -39.63 -7.98
C ASP A 401 10.23 -40.98 -7.27
#